data_AF-A0A2E3C5C8-F1
#
_entry.id   AF-A0A2E3C5C8-F1
#
_cell.length_a   1.000
_cell.length_b   1.000
_cell.length_c   1.000
_cell.angle_alpha   90.00
_cell.angle_beta   90.00
_cell.angle_gamma   90.00
#
_symmetry.space_group_name_H-M   'P 1'
#
loop_
_entity.id
_entity.type
_entity.pdbx_description
1 polymer ?
#
loop_
_entity_poly.entity_id
_entity_poly.type
_entity_poly.pdbx_seq_one_letter_code
_entity_poly.pdbx_strand_id
1 'polypeptide(L)'
;MKTCFIVTGANLWPELSNELTQKGLDFKMWLGPKHFECFAKEHHKGATVYPALELTKGAALKYEDLPHSPPAAFYTSEAFLRLKDQVYKMMDRQDDFSCYRRLEREAVFYSLFHYFYSELIENEIELVIATEGPHEPTTKILYALAGMMGIRRVHFDISMVIPMMVMREGFEGKRFKVGKRKGDDRPRHHEIMQAYIDSVLKALDPSAVEPLYMTIQRKSDASFVTKFQHNTKGTGLVGAIKYSRRKIAKLFKPYYTVRNVDFLDTPLKPTLSQALEYRRNRITMKSKLKKQYLESVADTEKLSFDTPFIYFPLHYEPERTSNPDGGLYYNQFDALAALRDFVPNEVPIYVKEHYSQFTAKLHGHRGKSPYFWRVMKTLPNVHMLPMEMQSLELIKRSVFTASITGTASLESAISGKKAVIFGQTWFSGCPNVWQFDDLKDYASFVKEDTQPLDAVKDFFKDLVENYALRGYVSQTNEPYWRNKLEDAEVHLQPHPILDDIVHALDKGGFIKANATKAKKSA
;
A
#
# COMPACT_ATOMS: atom_id res chain seq x y z
N MET A 1 14.33 -23.08 -12.00
CA MET A 1 13.98 -21.78 -12.58
C MET A 1 14.63 -20.70 -11.75
N LYS A 2 15.47 -19.88 -12.37
CA LYS A 2 16.26 -18.86 -11.67
C LYS A 2 15.36 -17.72 -11.22
N THR A 3 15.35 -17.46 -9.92
CA THR A 3 14.32 -16.67 -9.26
C THR A 3 14.92 -15.52 -8.47
N CYS A 4 14.31 -14.34 -8.60
CA CYS A 4 14.51 -13.21 -7.72
C CYS A 4 13.40 -13.19 -6.67
N PHE A 5 13.76 -13.10 -5.39
CA PHE A 5 12.82 -13.06 -4.28
C PHE A 5 12.89 -11.70 -3.57
N ILE A 6 11.77 -10.97 -3.62
CA ILE A 6 11.58 -9.69 -2.95
C ILE A 6 10.71 -9.93 -1.71
N VAL A 7 11.30 -9.77 -0.54
CA VAL A 7 10.77 -10.24 0.73
C VAL A 7 10.49 -9.07 1.66
N THR A 8 9.34 -9.10 2.29
CA THR A 8 8.96 -8.18 3.38
C THR A 8 9.35 -8.79 4.72
N GLY A 9 9.12 -8.11 5.84
CA GLY A 9 9.60 -8.62 7.12
C GLY A 9 8.81 -9.77 7.77
N ALA A 10 7.74 -10.31 7.18
CA ALA A 10 6.99 -11.38 7.88
C ALA A 10 7.85 -12.65 8.02
N ASN A 11 7.79 -13.30 9.18
CA ASN A 11 8.68 -14.42 9.51
C ASN A 11 8.40 -15.70 8.73
N LEU A 12 7.26 -15.80 8.04
CA LEU A 12 6.91 -16.96 7.22
C LEU A 12 7.68 -17.02 5.89
N TRP A 13 8.18 -15.89 5.38
CA TRP A 13 8.80 -15.84 4.05
C TRP A 13 10.13 -16.60 3.91
N PRO A 14 11.03 -16.58 4.92
CA PRO A 14 12.17 -17.48 4.95
C PRO A 14 11.78 -18.95 4.78
N GLU A 15 10.78 -19.42 5.51
CA GLU A 15 10.30 -20.81 5.44
C GLU A 15 9.71 -21.13 4.06
N LEU A 16 8.89 -20.22 3.51
CA LEU A 16 8.39 -20.34 2.14
C LEU A 16 9.51 -20.55 1.13
N SER A 17 10.61 -19.79 1.25
CA SER A 17 11.72 -19.92 0.33
C SER A 17 12.37 -21.30 0.37
N ASN A 18 12.45 -21.94 1.54
CA ASN A 18 12.96 -23.31 1.65
C ASN A 18 12.04 -24.31 0.94
N GLU A 19 10.72 -24.18 1.11
CA GLU A 19 9.74 -25.03 0.42
C GLU A 19 9.80 -24.85 -1.10
N LEU A 20 9.91 -23.61 -1.57
CA LEU A 20 10.00 -23.31 -3.00
C LEU A 20 11.30 -23.85 -3.62
N THR A 21 12.41 -23.84 -2.87
CA THR A 21 13.65 -24.52 -3.31
C THR A 21 13.44 -26.01 -3.49
N GLN A 22 12.72 -26.68 -2.58
CA GLN A 22 12.35 -28.10 -2.72
C GLN A 22 11.44 -28.37 -3.93
N LYS A 23 10.69 -27.35 -4.39
CA LYS A 23 9.88 -27.37 -5.62
C LYS A 23 10.67 -26.98 -6.88
N GLY A 24 11.98 -26.79 -6.79
CA GLY A 24 12.86 -26.57 -7.95
C GLY A 24 13.04 -25.11 -8.37
N LEU A 25 12.66 -24.15 -7.51
CA LEU A 25 13.14 -22.78 -7.66
C LEU A 25 14.60 -22.67 -7.23
N ASP A 26 15.35 -21.88 -7.98
CA ASP A 26 16.76 -21.59 -7.74
C ASP A 26 16.89 -20.10 -7.47
N PHE A 27 16.98 -19.70 -6.20
CA PHE A 27 17.08 -18.31 -5.82
C PHE A 27 18.47 -17.77 -6.16
N LYS A 28 18.53 -16.79 -7.07
CA LYS A 28 19.76 -16.10 -7.47
C LYS A 28 19.85 -14.68 -6.92
N MET A 29 18.70 -14.05 -6.69
CA MET A 29 18.63 -12.71 -6.11
C MET A 29 17.70 -12.71 -4.90
N TRP A 30 18.14 -12.09 -3.80
CA TRP A 30 17.34 -11.93 -2.59
C TRP A 30 17.36 -10.47 -2.14
N LEU A 31 16.17 -9.85 -2.05
CA LEU A 31 15.99 -8.50 -1.54
C LEU A 31 15.07 -8.55 -0.34
N GLY A 32 15.48 -8.03 0.81
CA GLY A 32 14.61 -7.97 1.97
C GLY A 32 15.22 -7.25 3.16
N PRO A 33 14.55 -7.29 4.33
CA PRO A 33 15.05 -6.67 5.54
C PRO A 33 16.35 -7.30 6.02
N LYS A 34 17.19 -6.47 6.65
CA LYS A 34 18.52 -6.86 7.17
C LYS A 34 18.53 -8.11 8.06
N HIS A 35 17.44 -8.36 8.80
CA HIS A 35 17.36 -9.52 9.69
C HIS A 35 17.18 -10.86 8.96
N PHE A 36 16.91 -10.86 7.65
CA PHE A 36 16.89 -12.07 6.82
C PHE A 36 18.18 -12.28 6.01
N GLU A 37 19.15 -11.37 6.06
CA GLU A 37 20.38 -11.49 5.28
C GLU A 37 21.19 -12.74 5.65
N CYS A 38 21.34 -13.03 6.94
CA CYS A 38 22.05 -14.23 7.39
C CYS A 38 21.35 -15.51 6.93
N PHE A 39 20.03 -15.55 7.08
CA PHE A 39 19.22 -16.69 6.63
C PHE A 39 19.41 -16.95 5.13
N ALA A 40 19.29 -15.89 4.31
CA ALA A 40 19.41 -16.00 2.86
C ALA A 40 20.81 -16.49 2.44
N LYS A 41 21.89 -15.97 3.06
CA LYS A 41 23.26 -16.41 2.78
C LYS A 41 23.52 -17.87 3.17
N GLU A 42 22.88 -18.33 4.24
CA GLU A 42 23.05 -19.70 4.75
C GLU A 42 22.27 -20.73 3.93
N HIS A 43 21.00 -20.44 3.62
CA HIS A 43 20.06 -21.38 3.01
C HIS A 43 20.06 -21.30 1.48
N HIS A 44 20.44 -20.15 0.90
CA HIS A 44 20.49 -19.91 -0.54
C HIS A 44 21.88 -19.43 -0.95
N LYS A 45 22.90 -20.29 -0.76
CA LYS A 45 24.33 -19.94 -0.98
C LYS A 45 24.66 -19.43 -2.39
N GLY A 46 23.85 -19.77 -3.38
CA GLY A 46 23.98 -19.30 -4.76
C GLY A 46 23.28 -17.97 -5.05
N ALA A 47 22.69 -17.33 -4.04
CA ALA A 47 21.96 -16.08 -4.17
C ALA A 47 22.81 -14.88 -3.75
N THR A 48 22.78 -13.82 -4.56
CA THR A 48 23.23 -12.50 -4.14
C THR A 48 22.17 -11.87 -3.23
N VAL A 49 22.57 -11.47 -2.03
CA VAL A 49 21.70 -10.83 -1.05
C VAL A 49 21.92 -9.32 -1.09
N TYR A 50 20.91 -8.59 -1.57
CA TYR A 50 21.02 -7.15 -1.79
C TYR A 50 20.48 -6.36 -0.58
N PRO A 51 21.20 -5.32 -0.12
CA PRO A 51 20.77 -4.49 0.99
C PRO A 51 19.72 -3.49 0.51
N ALA A 52 18.46 -3.93 0.36
CA ALA A 52 17.38 -3.13 -0.24
C ALA A 52 17.24 -1.73 0.38
N LEU A 53 17.39 -1.62 1.69
CA LEU A 53 17.29 -0.37 2.43
C LEU A 53 18.45 0.61 2.13
N GLU A 54 19.63 0.10 1.79
CA GLU A 54 20.81 0.89 1.41
C GLU A 54 20.73 1.28 -0.07
N LEU A 55 20.30 0.36 -0.93
CA LEU A 55 20.05 0.61 -2.35
C LEU A 55 19.00 1.70 -2.55
N THR A 56 17.93 1.70 -1.75
CA THR A 56 16.89 2.74 -1.80
C THR A 56 17.44 4.13 -1.46
N LYS A 57 18.67 4.22 -0.92
CA LYS A 57 19.34 5.47 -0.55
C LYS A 57 20.52 5.78 -1.45
N GLY A 58 20.61 5.12 -2.60
CA GLY A 58 21.66 5.39 -3.57
C GLY A 58 22.91 4.55 -3.37
N ALA A 59 22.90 3.45 -2.60
CA ALA A 59 24.06 2.53 -2.59
C ALA A 59 24.41 2.00 -4.00
N ALA A 60 23.44 1.98 -4.92
CA ALA A 60 23.66 1.64 -6.33
C ALA A 60 24.60 2.61 -7.08
N LEU A 61 24.76 3.86 -6.60
CA LEU A 61 25.67 4.84 -7.19
C LEU A 61 27.16 4.49 -7.00
N LYS A 62 27.47 3.53 -6.11
CA LYS A 62 28.84 3.06 -5.87
C LYS A 62 29.30 2.02 -6.88
N TYR A 63 28.41 1.55 -7.75
CA TYR A 63 28.71 0.55 -8.76
C TYR A 63 29.02 1.27 -10.08
N GLU A 64 30.22 1.01 -10.59
CA GLU A 64 30.74 1.54 -11.86
C GLU A 64 30.90 0.38 -12.86
N ASP A 65 31.00 0.70 -14.15
CA ASP A 65 31.30 -0.26 -15.23
C ASP A 65 30.39 -1.52 -15.26
N LEU A 66 29.08 -1.31 -15.18
CA LEU A 66 28.10 -2.40 -15.28
C LEU A 66 28.20 -3.12 -16.65
N PRO A 67 28.16 -4.46 -16.69
CA PRO A 67 28.39 -5.23 -17.92
C PRO A 67 27.27 -5.08 -18.97
N HIS A 68 26.07 -4.67 -18.57
CA HIS A 68 24.93 -4.52 -19.48
C HIS A 68 24.28 -3.15 -19.38
N SER A 69 23.82 -2.64 -20.52
CA SER A 69 23.07 -1.38 -20.63
C SER A 69 21.65 -1.63 -21.12
N PRO A 70 20.62 -0.98 -20.54
CA PRO A 70 19.25 -1.13 -21.03
C PRO A 70 19.09 -0.67 -22.49
N PRO A 71 18.21 -1.30 -23.27
CA PRO A 71 17.98 -0.90 -24.65
C PRO A 71 17.43 0.53 -24.73
N ALA A 72 17.82 1.28 -25.76
CA ALA A 72 17.39 2.66 -25.95
C ALA A 72 15.85 2.83 -25.96
N ALA A 73 15.13 1.82 -26.48
CA ALA A 73 13.67 1.79 -26.51
C ALA A 73 13.01 1.82 -25.12
N PHE A 74 13.71 1.38 -24.07
CA PHE A 74 13.15 1.46 -22.72
C PHE A 74 12.94 2.91 -22.30
N TYR A 75 13.90 3.80 -22.54
CA TYR A 75 13.87 5.19 -22.05
C TYR A 75 12.73 6.05 -22.61
N THR A 76 12.16 5.65 -23.74
CA THR A 76 11.04 6.34 -24.40
C THR A 76 9.71 5.61 -24.24
N SER A 77 9.71 4.42 -23.65
CA SER A 77 8.48 3.66 -23.41
C SER A 77 7.61 4.30 -22.32
N GLU A 78 6.29 4.19 -22.49
CA GLU A 78 5.32 4.65 -21.49
C GLU A 78 5.55 3.99 -20.12
N ALA A 79 5.86 2.68 -20.12
CA ALA A 79 6.15 1.92 -18.90
C ALA A 79 7.33 2.51 -18.11
N PHE A 80 8.41 2.91 -18.80
CA PHE A 80 9.56 3.55 -18.18
C PHE A 80 9.24 4.94 -17.64
N LEU A 81 8.60 5.80 -18.44
CA LEU A 81 8.27 7.17 -18.04
C LEU A 81 7.35 7.17 -16.81
N ARG A 82 6.35 6.29 -16.80
CA ARG A 82 5.45 6.08 -15.68
C ARG A 82 6.17 5.55 -14.45
N LEU A 83 7.02 4.53 -14.61
CA LEU A 83 7.83 3.99 -13.51
C LEU A 83 8.70 5.08 -12.89
N LYS A 84 9.36 5.88 -13.73
CA LYS A 84 10.24 6.96 -13.32
C LYS A 84 9.51 7.98 -12.44
N ASP A 85 8.35 8.46 -12.87
CA ASP A 85 7.59 9.43 -12.08
C ASP A 85 7.01 8.83 -10.79
N GLN A 86 6.41 7.64 -10.87
CA GLN A 86 5.93 6.91 -9.71
C GLN A 86 7.02 6.74 -8.64
N VAL A 87 8.23 6.38 -9.05
CA VAL A 87 9.36 6.18 -8.13
C VAL A 87 9.85 7.50 -7.54
N TYR A 88 9.89 8.59 -8.31
CA TYR A 88 10.19 9.90 -7.72
C TYR A 88 9.18 10.26 -6.65
N LYS A 89 7.88 10.02 -6.89
CA LYS A 89 6.86 10.22 -5.87
C LYS A 89 7.10 9.31 -4.65
N MET A 90 7.50 8.06 -4.84
CA MET A 90 7.83 7.16 -3.72
C MET A 90 9.03 7.65 -2.88
N MET A 91 10.00 8.32 -3.51
CA MET A 91 11.17 8.90 -2.81
C MET A 91 10.80 10.03 -1.84
N ASP A 92 9.60 10.62 -1.93
CA ASP A 92 9.08 11.57 -0.92
C ASP A 92 9.12 10.97 0.50
N ARG A 93 8.99 9.65 0.63
CA ARG A 93 9.06 8.94 1.91
C ARG A 93 10.39 9.13 2.65
N GLN A 94 11.43 9.56 1.95
CA GLN A 94 12.78 9.77 2.49
C GLN A 94 13.09 11.26 2.74
N ASP A 95 12.21 12.14 2.29
CA ASP A 95 12.45 13.58 2.25
C ASP A 95 11.70 14.32 3.36
N ASP A 96 12.20 14.20 4.59
CA ASP A 96 11.61 14.91 5.73
C ASP A 96 11.87 16.41 5.71
N PHE A 97 12.91 16.86 5.01
CA PHE A 97 13.38 18.25 5.03
C PHE A 97 13.07 19.01 3.73
N SER A 98 12.41 18.35 2.77
CA SER A 98 12.12 18.90 1.45
C SER A 98 13.39 19.31 0.69
N CYS A 99 14.47 18.54 0.85
CA CYS A 99 15.77 18.79 0.23
C CYS A 99 16.22 17.68 -0.73
N TYR A 100 15.40 16.63 -0.93
CA TYR A 100 15.69 15.62 -1.94
C TYR A 100 15.24 16.15 -3.32
N ARG A 101 16.13 16.89 -3.99
CA ARG A 101 15.80 17.57 -5.25
C ARG A 101 15.67 16.58 -6.40
N ARG A 102 15.10 17.07 -7.50
CA ARG A 102 14.86 16.28 -8.71
C ARG A 102 16.13 15.64 -9.26
N LEU A 103 17.23 16.39 -9.31
CA LEU A 103 18.50 15.91 -9.90
C LEU A 103 19.03 14.67 -9.16
N GLU A 104 18.99 14.69 -7.83
CA GLU A 104 19.45 13.59 -7.00
C GLU A 104 18.53 12.37 -7.15
N ARG A 105 17.21 12.59 -7.14
CA ARG A 105 16.23 11.51 -7.36
C ARG A 105 16.45 10.84 -8.71
N GLU A 106 16.75 11.63 -9.74
CA GLU A 106 17.03 11.14 -11.08
C GLU A 106 18.31 10.31 -11.15
N ALA A 107 19.40 10.76 -10.50
CA ALA A 107 20.63 9.97 -10.39
C ALA A 107 20.41 8.64 -9.64
N VAL A 108 19.68 8.66 -8.53
CA VAL A 108 19.37 7.43 -7.77
C VAL A 108 18.47 6.49 -8.58
N PHE A 109 17.50 7.03 -9.33
CA PHE A 109 16.66 6.23 -10.20
C PHE A 109 17.47 5.54 -11.30
N TYR A 110 18.27 6.28 -12.05
CA TYR A 110 19.05 5.69 -13.16
C TYR A 110 20.11 4.71 -12.67
N SER A 111 20.79 4.99 -11.55
CA SER A 111 21.73 4.03 -10.97
C SER A 111 21.05 2.71 -10.58
N LEU A 112 19.89 2.76 -9.91
CA LEU A 112 19.11 1.56 -9.59
C LEU A 112 18.61 0.84 -10.85
N PHE A 113 18.13 1.59 -11.85
CA PHE A 113 17.60 1.03 -13.09
C PHE A 113 18.67 0.31 -13.90
N HIS A 114 19.85 0.93 -14.08
CA HIS A 114 21.00 0.31 -14.75
C HIS A 114 21.54 -0.88 -13.96
N TYR A 115 21.71 -0.70 -12.64
CA TYR A 115 22.20 -1.74 -11.75
C TYR A 115 21.34 -3.00 -11.85
N PHE A 116 20.02 -2.88 -11.65
CA PHE A 116 19.15 -4.05 -11.70
C PHE A 116 18.94 -4.60 -13.11
N TYR A 117 19.06 -3.80 -14.16
CA TYR A 117 19.06 -4.34 -15.52
C TYR A 117 20.21 -5.32 -15.71
N SER A 118 21.40 -4.91 -15.29
CA SER A 118 22.60 -5.75 -15.35
C SER A 118 22.46 -6.99 -14.46
N GLU A 119 22.02 -6.83 -13.22
CA GLU A 119 21.87 -7.95 -12.27
C GLU A 119 20.83 -8.98 -12.74
N LEU A 120 19.72 -8.55 -13.35
CA LEU A 120 18.71 -9.47 -13.88
C LEU A 120 19.26 -10.34 -15.02
N ILE A 121 20.14 -9.79 -15.86
CA ILE A 121 20.77 -10.51 -16.98
C ILE A 121 21.86 -11.46 -16.47
N GLU A 122 22.80 -10.95 -15.66
CA GLU A 122 23.92 -11.74 -15.14
C GLU A 122 23.45 -12.93 -14.30
N ASN A 123 22.34 -12.75 -13.56
CA ASN A 123 21.74 -13.83 -12.79
C ASN A 123 20.75 -14.69 -13.61
N GLU A 124 20.55 -14.40 -14.90
CA GLU A 124 19.63 -15.07 -15.83
C GLU A 124 18.23 -15.29 -15.21
N ILE A 125 17.65 -14.23 -14.64
CA ILE A 125 16.39 -14.34 -13.90
C ILE A 125 15.21 -14.64 -14.82
N GLU A 126 14.45 -15.67 -14.48
CA GLU A 126 13.26 -16.14 -15.22
C GLU A 126 11.94 -15.80 -14.48
N LEU A 127 12.00 -15.62 -13.16
CA LEU A 127 10.86 -15.32 -12.31
C LEU A 127 11.21 -14.30 -11.21
N VAL A 128 10.33 -13.34 -10.97
CA VAL A 128 10.36 -12.48 -9.77
C VAL A 128 9.15 -12.76 -8.88
N ILE A 129 9.39 -13.21 -7.64
CA ILE A 129 8.34 -13.35 -6.62
C ILE A 129 8.52 -12.22 -5.62
N ALA A 130 7.48 -11.38 -5.46
CA ALA A 130 7.43 -10.39 -4.40
C ALA A 130 6.37 -10.78 -3.35
N THR A 131 6.72 -10.72 -2.08
CA THR A 131 5.81 -11.16 -1.01
C THR A 131 4.69 -10.15 -0.73
N GLU A 132 4.79 -8.94 -1.29
CA GLU A 132 3.72 -7.96 -1.40
C GLU A 132 3.92 -7.11 -2.66
N GLY A 133 2.91 -6.33 -3.07
CA GLY A 133 3.05 -5.32 -4.12
C GLY A 133 4.24 -4.37 -3.86
N PRO A 134 5.31 -4.41 -4.69
CA PRO A 134 6.51 -3.62 -4.43
C PRO A 134 6.24 -2.12 -4.46
N HIS A 135 6.48 -1.46 -3.32
CA HIS A 135 6.10 -0.07 -3.11
C HIS A 135 7.21 0.76 -2.46
N GLU A 136 8.44 0.26 -2.48
CA GLU A 136 9.65 1.04 -2.20
C GLU A 136 10.40 1.29 -3.52
N PRO A 137 11.14 2.41 -3.67
CA PRO A 137 11.85 2.74 -4.90
C PRO A 137 12.65 1.57 -5.52
N THR A 138 13.49 0.91 -4.72
CA THR A 138 14.35 -0.21 -5.15
C THR A 138 13.53 -1.39 -5.67
N THR A 139 12.57 -1.85 -4.88
CA THR A 139 11.78 -3.06 -5.21
C THR A 139 10.79 -2.78 -6.33
N LYS A 140 10.24 -1.56 -6.41
CA LYS A 140 9.39 -1.09 -7.50
C LYS A 140 10.14 -1.04 -8.84
N ILE A 141 11.37 -0.49 -8.86
CA ILE A 141 12.22 -0.45 -10.06
C ILE A 141 12.50 -1.88 -10.54
N LEU A 142 13.05 -2.73 -9.66
CA LEU A 142 13.40 -4.10 -10.00
C LEU A 142 12.20 -4.89 -10.56
N TYR A 143 11.06 -4.82 -9.88
CA TYR A 143 9.87 -5.56 -10.27
C TYR A 143 9.23 -5.06 -11.56
N ALA A 144 9.27 -3.74 -11.81
CA ALA A 144 8.76 -3.17 -13.06
C ALA A 144 9.70 -3.43 -14.24
N LEU A 145 11.01 -3.30 -14.02
CA LEU A 145 12.04 -3.57 -15.02
C LEU A 145 12.02 -5.02 -15.46
N ALA A 146 11.87 -5.97 -14.54
CA ALA A 146 11.66 -7.38 -14.88
C ALA A 146 10.47 -7.57 -15.84
N GLY A 147 9.36 -6.87 -15.57
CA GLY A 147 8.21 -6.87 -16.48
C GLY A 147 8.51 -6.28 -17.87
N MET A 148 9.28 -5.19 -17.93
CA MET A 148 9.72 -4.60 -19.21
C MET A 148 10.64 -5.53 -20.02
N MET A 149 11.38 -6.40 -19.33
CA MET A 149 12.22 -7.45 -19.93
C MET A 149 11.44 -8.71 -20.30
N GLY A 150 10.13 -8.76 -20.06
CA GLY A 150 9.29 -9.95 -20.30
C GLY A 150 9.47 -11.06 -19.26
N ILE A 151 10.15 -10.78 -18.14
CA ILE A 151 10.32 -11.73 -17.04
C ILE A 151 8.99 -11.83 -16.27
N ARG A 152 8.55 -13.07 -16.01
CA ARG A 152 7.33 -13.32 -15.24
C ARG A 152 7.48 -12.84 -13.82
N ARG A 153 6.40 -12.33 -13.24
CA ARG A 153 6.45 -11.70 -11.93
C ARG A 153 5.15 -11.84 -11.18
N VAL A 154 5.20 -12.17 -9.90
CA VAL A 154 4.02 -12.41 -9.07
C VAL A 154 4.14 -11.68 -7.74
N HIS A 155 3.02 -11.22 -7.21
CA HIS A 155 2.95 -10.68 -5.86
C HIS A 155 1.61 -10.95 -5.19
N PHE A 156 1.50 -10.59 -3.91
CA PHE A 156 0.32 -10.81 -3.10
C PHE A 156 -0.27 -9.48 -2.61
N ASP A 157 -1.53 -9.24 -2.94
CA ASP A 157 -2.35 -8.19 -2.35
C ASP A 157 -2.93 -8.67 -1.03
N ILE A 158 -3.22 -7.74 -0.12
CA ILE A 158 -3.83 -8.03 1.18
C ILE A 158 -5.15 -7.28 1.33
N SER A 159 -6.17 -7.95 1.88
CA SER A 159 -7.38 -7.30 2.35
C SER A 159 -7.14 -6.69 3.73
N MET A 160 -7.60 -5.46 3.98
CA MET A 160 -7.61 -4.89 5.35
C MET A 160 -8.92 -5.21 6.10
N VAL A 161 -9.83 -5.97 5.49
CA VAL A 161 -11.10 -6.38 6.07
C VAL A 161 -10.97 -7.79 6.68
N ILE A 162 -10.49 -8.73 5.88
CA ILE A 162 -10.31 -10.16 6.21
C ILE A 162 -8.81 -10.51 6.18
N PRO A 163 -8.29 -11.41 7.05
CA PRO A 163 -6.90 -11.89 7.01
C PRO A 163 -6.62 -12.82 5.81
N MET A 164 -6.78 -12.27 4.61
CA MET A 164 -6.56 -12.96 3.35
C MET A 164 -5.63 -12.19 2.43
N MET A 165 -4.93 -12.95 1.58
CA MET A 165 -4.15 -12.44 0.47
C MET A 165 -4.75 -12.88 -0.87
N VAL A 166 -4.41 -12.17 -1.94
CA VAL A 166 -4.74 -12.57 -3.31
C VAL A 166 -3.50 -12.48 -4.19
N MET A 167 -3.26 -13.51 -4.99
CA MET A 167 -2.10 -13.56 -5.89
C MET A 167 -2.40 -12.83 -7.22
N ARG A 168 -1.44 -12.04 -7.71
CA ARG A 168 -1.50 -11.30 -8.99
C ARG A 168 -0.18 -11.33 -9.75
N GLU A 169 -0.26 -11.23 -11.08
CA GLU A 169 0.91 -11.14 -11.97
C GLU A 169 1.12 -9.70 -12.42
N GLY A 170 2.15 -9.05 -11.87
CA GLY A 170 2.38 -7.63 -12.10
C GLY A 170 1.31 -6.71 -11.49
N PHE A 171 1.58 -5.40 -11.47
CA PHE A 171 0.70 -4.41 -10.82
C PHE A 171 -0.70 -4.30 -11.44
N GLU A 172 -0.83 -4.55 -12.74
CA GLU A 172 -2.08 -4.39 -13.51
C GLU A 172 -2.70 -5.74 -13.90
N GLY A 173 -2.10 -6.85 -13.46
CA GLY A 173 -2.59 -8.18 -13.80
C GLY A 173 -3.85 -8.57 -13.05
N LYS A 174 -4.57 -9.52 -13.64
CA LYS A 174 -5.75 -10.15 -13.03
C LYS A 174 -5.33 -11.02 -11.83
N ARG A 175 -6.28 -11.19 -10.90
CA ARG A 175 -6.15 -12.12 -9.77
C ARG A 175 -6.11 -13.56 -10.28
N PHE A 176 -5.28 -14.40 -9.68
CA PHE A 176 -5.25 -15.83 -9.99
C PHE A 176 -6.34 -16.59 -9.26
N LYS A 177 -7.04 -17.45 -10.00
CA LYS A 177 -7.98 -18.40 -9.41
C LYS A 177 -7.20 -19.57 -8.81
N VAL A 178 -7.21 -19.67 -7.50
CA VAL A 178 -6.51 -20.68 -6.70
C VAL A 178 -7.40 -21.92 -6.52
N GLY A 179 -8.72 -21.71 -6.43
CA GLY A 179 -9.73 -22.74 -6.16
C GLY A 179 -9.66 -23.28 -4.72
N LYS A 180 -10.21 -24.49 -4.51
CA LYS A 180 -10.27 -25.11 -3.18
C LYS A 180 -8.87 -25.40 -2.62
N ARG A 181 -8.57 -24.82 -1.46
CA ARG A 181 -7.39 -25.11 -0.63
C ARG A 181 -7.67 -26.13 0.48
N LYS A 182 -6.60 -26.71 1.05
CA LYS A 182 -6.68 -27.63 2.21
C LYS A 182 -6.95 -26.87 3.51
N GLY A 183 -7.91 -27.31 4.30
CA GLY A 183 -8.33 -26.67 5.55
C GLY A 183 -9.58 -25.79 5.40
N ASP A 184 -10.18 -25.44 6.54
CA ASP A 184 -11.53 -24.88 6.62
C ASP A 184 -11.62 -23.63 7.50
N ASP A 185 -10.92 -22.56 7.09
CA ASP A 185 -11.07 -21.21 7.67
C ASP A 185 -12.00 -20.31 6.83
N ARG A 186 -12.48 -20.82 5.70
CA ARG A 186 -13.43 -20.11 4.82
C ARG A 186 -14.72 -19.72 5.54
N PRO A 187 -15.36 -20.60 6.34
CA PRO A 187 -16.52 -20.21 7.15
C PRO A 187 -16.22 -18.98 8.02
N ARG A 188 -15.03 -18.94 8.63
CA ARG A 188 -14.62 -17.81 9.46
C ARG A 188 -14.32 -16.54 8.66
N HIS A 189 -13.71 -16.66 7.47
CA HIS A 189 -13.58 -15.52 6.56
C HIS A 189 -14.94 -14.97 6.11
N HIS A 190 -15.91 -15.85 5.84
CA HIS A 190 -17.29 -15.45 5.53
C HIS A 190 -17.94 -14.74 6.72
N GLU A 191 -17.75 -15.23 7.95
CA GLU A 191 -18.23 -14.56 9.17
C GLU A 191 -17.62 -13.16 9.35
N ILE A 192 -16.30 -13.02 9.18
CA ILE A 192 -15.61 -11.72 9.30
C ILE A 192 -16.11 -10.75 8.23
N MET A 193 -16.32 -11.23 7.00
CA MET A 193 -16.89 -10.40 5.94
C MET A 193 -18.31 -9.97 6.25
N GLN A 194 -19.15 -10.92 6.71
CA GLN A 194 -20.53 -10.64 7.06
C GLN A 194 -20.60 -9.61 8.20
N ALA A 195 -19.76 -9.76 9.24
CA ALA A 195 -19.66 -8.79 10.32
C ALA A 195 -19.21 -7.40 9.82
N TYR A 196 -18.31 -7.34 8.83
CA TYR A 196 -17.94 -6.06 8.21
C TYR A 196 -19.12 -5.45 7.44
N ILE A 197 -19.81 -6.22 6.60
CA ILE A 197 -21.02 -5.76 5.88
C ILE A 197 -22.07 -5.25 6.87
N ASP A 198 -22.38 -6.03 7.90
CA ASP A 198 -23.32 -5.66 8.96
C ASP A 198 -22.88 -4.38 9.67
N SER A 199 -21.58 -4.19 9.89
CA SER A 199 -21.05 -2.96 10.50
C SER A 199 -21.24 -1.74 9.60
N VAL A 200 -21.07 -1.88 8.27
CA VAL A 200 -21.31 -0.80 7.30
C VAL A 200 -22.78 -0.47 7.26
N LEU A 201 -23.65 -1.48 7.20
CA LEU A 201 -25.11 -1.30 7.18
C LEU A 201 -25.63 -0.70 8.49
N LYS A 202 -25.11 -1.16 9.63
CA LYS A 202 -25.41 -0.55 10.93
C LYS A 202 -24.90 0.88 11.01
N ALA A 203 -23.75 1.17 10.40
CA ALA A 203 -23.21 2.53 10.39
C ALA A 203 -23.97 3.50 9.47
N LEU A 204 -24.90 3.01 8.66
CA LEU A 204 -25.92 3.83 7.98
C LEU A 204 -27.07 4.26 8.91
N ASP A 205 -27.16 3.67 10.11
CA ASP A 205 -28.00 4.16 11.20
C ASP A 205 -27.33 5.41 11.82
N PRO A 206 -28.01 6.57 11.87
CA PRO A 206 -27.49 7.83 12.39
C PRO A 206 -26.93 7.77 13.82
N SER A 207 -27.20 6.68 14.56
CA SER A 207 -26.74 6.45 15.93
C SER A 207 -25.37 5.74 16.05
N ALA A 208 -24.75 5.34 14.94
CA ALA A 208 -23.57 4.49 14.96
C ALA A 208 -22.23 5.22 15.21
N VAL A 209 -21.31 4.52 15.88
CA VAL A 209 -20.02 5.04 16.37
C VAL A 209 -18.91 4.87 15.31
N GLU A 210 -18.01 5.85 15.24
CA GLU A 210 -16.86 5.90 14.33
C GLU A 210 -15.99 4.62 14.27
N PRO A 211 -15.36 4.32 13.11
CA PRO A 211 -14.41 3.21 12.92
C PRO A 211 -13.30 3.11 13.98
N LEU A 212 -13.03 1.88 14.44
CA LEU A 212 -12.09 1.56 15.52
C LEU A 212 -10.66 2.11 15.30
N TYR A 213 -10.14 2.09 14.07
CA TYR A 213 -8.77 2.56 13.82
C TYR A 213 -8.64 4.09 14.00
N MET A 214 -9.67 4.87 13.64
CA MET A 214 -9.68 6.33 13.85
C MET A 214 -9.78 6.66 15.33
N THR A 215 -10.59 5.93 16.09
CA THR A 215 -10.66 6.10 17.55
C THR A 215 -9.34 5.74 18.23
N ILE A 216 -8.67 4.66 17.80
CA ILE A 216 -7.32 4.30 18.27
C ILE A 216 -6.33 5.42 17.95
N GLN A 217 -6.34 5.99 16.74
CA GLN A 217 -5.44 7.07 16.31
C GLN A 217 -5.68 8.39 17.07
N ARG A 218 -6.94 8.76 17.34
CA ARG A 218 -7.29 9.93 18.16
C ARG A 218 -6.89 9.74 19.63
N LYS A 219 -7.19 8.58 20.24
CA LYS A 219 -6.69 8.22 21.59
C LYS A 219 -5.16 8.26 21.65
N SER A 220 -4.53 7.87 20.55
CA SER A 220 -3.11 7.94 20.29
C SER A 220 -2.53 9.35 20.22
N ASP A 221 -3.33 10.35 19.84
CA ASP A 221 -2.95 11.76 19.76
C ASP A 221 -3.23 12.50 21.07
N ALA A 222 -3.79 11.82 22.10
CA ALA A 222 -4.01 12.37 23.44
C ALA A 222 -2.73 13.00 24.05
N SER A 223 -2.94 13.94 24.96
CA SER A 223 -1.90 14.79 25.55
C SER A 223 -0.71 14.00 26.13
N PHE A 224 0.46 14.64 26.14
CA PHE A 224 1.67 14.07 26.76
C PHE A 224 1.42 13.64 28.22
N VAL A 225 0.64 14.42 28.96
CA VAL A 225 0.27 14.17 30.36
C VAL A 225 -0.49 12.84 30.49
N THR A 226 -1.50 12.63 29.64
CA THR A 226 -2.31 11.40 29.65
C THR A 226 -1.48 10.15 29.35
N LYS A 227 -0.53 10.24 28.41
CA LYS A 227 0.38 9.13 28.07
C LYS A 227 1.42 8.86 29.14
N PHE A 228 1.95 9.91 29.77
CA PHE A 228 2.88 9.78 30.89
C PHE A 228 2.19 9.06 32.05
N GLN A 229 1.04 9.57 32.49
CA GLN A 229 0.22 8.96 33.54
C GLN A 229 -0.12 7.49 33.25
N HIS A 230 -0.54 7.16 32.02
CA HIS A 230 -0.85 5.76 31.66
C HIS A 230 0.37 4.82 31.72
N ASN A 231 1.54 5.28 31.29
CA ASN A 231 2.77 4.46 31.32
C ASN A 231 3.48 4.44 32.69
N THR A 232 3.08 5.31 33.62
CA THR A 232 3.62 5.36 34.99
C THR A 232 2.66 4.83 36.05
N LYS A 233 1.40 4.52 35.68
CA LYS A 233 0.42 3.84 36.54
C LYS A 233 1.02 2.54 37.09
N GLY A 234 1.09 2.43 38.42
CA GLY A 234 1.57 1.24 39.14
C GLY A 234 3.09 1.09 39.29
N THR A 235 3.92 1.97 38.70
CA THR A 235 5.39 1.82 38.70
C THR A 235 6.18 3.03 39.23
N GLY A 236 5.48 4.11 39.62
CA GLY A 236 6.06 5.28 40.27
C GLY A 236 7.23 5.91 39.51
N LEU A 237 8.26 6.33 40.25
CA LEU A 237 9.46 7.01 39.72
C LEU A 237 10.25 6.12 38.71
N VAL A 238 10.28 4.81 38.94
CA VAL A 238 10.96 3.84 38.07
C VAL A 238 10.30 3.76 36.70
N GLY A 239 8.96 3.79 36.66
CA GLY A 239 8.20 3.88 35.42
C GLY A 239 8.49 5.16 34.64
N ALA A 240 8.55 6.30 35.34
CA ALA A 240 8.87 7.59 34.75
C ALA A 240 10.29 7.61 34.15
N ILE A 241 11.29 7.09 34.88
CA ILE A 241 12.67 6.97 34.41
C ILE A 241 12.74 6.05 33.18
N LYS A 242 12.10 4.87 33.20
CA LYS A 242 12.05 3.96 32.04
C LYS A 242 11.39 4.62 30.83
N TYR A 243 10.27 5.33 31.02
CA TYR A 243 9.59 6.05 29.95
C TYR A 243 10.45 7.16 29.35
N SER A 244 11.08 7.99 30.19
CA SER A 244 11.98 9.06 29.77
C SER A 244 13.20 8.52 29.03
N ARG A 245 13.87 7.47 29.57
CA ARG A 245 14.98 6.79 28.89
C ARG A 245 14.58 6.26 27.53
N ARG A 246 13.42 5.61 27.40
CA ARG A 246 12.89 5.13 26.10
C ARG A 246 12.63 6.28 25.12
N LYS A 247 12.08 7.41 25.59
CA LYS A 247 11.82 8.59 24.75
C LYS A 247 13.10 9.29 24.29
N ILE A 248 14.11 9.37 25.16
CA ILE A 248 15.45 9.87 24.87
C ILE A 248 16.15 8.95 23.88
N ALA A 249 16.15 7.63 24.11
CA ALA A 249 16.73 6.66 23.17
C ALA A 249 16.10 6.77 21.76
N LYS A 250 14.80 7.05 21.68
CA LYS A 250 14.14 7.32 20.40
C LYS A 250 14.66 8.58 19.70
N LEU A 251 15.13 9.63 20.39
CA LEU A 251 15.72 10.80 19.72
C LEU A 251 16.95 10.42 18.90
N PHE A 252 17.79 9.53 19.42
CA PHE A 252 19.05 9.13 18.80
C PHE A 252 18.92 7.91 17.89
N LYS A 253 17.70 7.44 17.61
CA LYS A 253 17.49 6.36 16.64
C LYS A 253 17.98 6.86 15.28
N PRO A 254 18.82 6.10 14.55
CA PRO A 254 19.21 6.49 13.20
C PRO A 254 17.96 6.73 12.35
N TYR A 255 17.87 7.91 11.75
CA TYR A 255 16.85 8.21 10.76
C TYR A 255 17.55 8.33 9.43
N TYR A 256 17.04 7.62 8.44
CA TYR A 256 17.49 7.80 7.08
C TYR A 256 16.62 8.86 6.44
N THR A 257 17.06 10.10 6.60
CA THR A 257 16.43 11.28 6.04
C THR A 257 17.47 11.97 5.19
N VAL A 258 17.12 12.33 3.97
CA VAL A 258 17.94 13.22 3.17
C VAL A 258 18.04 14.54 3.92
N ARG A 259 19.27 14.98 4.23
CA ARG A 259 19.54 16.23 4.99
C ARG A 259 20.62 17.08 4.36
N ASN A 260 21.64 16.45 3.78
CA ASN A 260 22.71 17.06 3.01
C ASN A 260 22.95 16.22 1.75
N VAL A 261 23.47 16.86 0.71
CA VAL A 261 23.56 16.38 -0.69
C VAL A 261 24.40 15.11 -0.91
N ASP A 262 25.02 14.56 0.14
CA ASP A 262 25.75 13.29 0.09
C ASP A 262 24.87 12.12 0.56
N PHE A 263 24.09 11.58 -0.38
CA PHE A 263 23.23 10.40 -0.19
C PHE A 263 24.03 9.10 0.05
N LEU A 264 25.33 9.13 -0.25
CA LEU A 264 26.23 7.98 -0.19
C LEU A 264 26.74 7.64 1.22
N ASP A 265 26.55 8.57 2.17
CA ASP A 265 26.98 8.41 3.55
C ASP A 265 25.99 7.59 4.38
N THR A 266 26.54 6.62 5.12
CA THR A 266 25.83 5.74 6.04
C THR A 266 24.90 6.48 7.01
N PRO A 267 23.85 5.82 7.53
CA PRO A 267 22.91 6.43 8.47
C PRO A 267 23.63 7.11 9.63
N LEU A 268 23.59 8.43 9.66
CA LEU A 268 24.13 9.18 10.77
C LEU A 268 23.25 8.92 12.00
N LYS A 269 23.87 8.52 13.12
CA LYS A 269 23.25 8.71 14.42
C LYS A 269 23.06 10.21 14.58
N PRO A 270 21.82 10.73 14.63
CA PRO A 270 21.62 12.16 14.63
C PRO A 270 22.20 12.76 15.91
N THR A 271 22.85 13.92 15.80
CA THR A 271 23.15 14.75 16.97
C THR A 271 21.84 15.16 17.65
N LEU A 272 21.90 15.59 18.92
CA LEU A 272 20.69 16.05 19.62
C LEU A 272 20.03 17.22 18.86
N SER A 273 20.82 18.14 18.32
CA SER A 273 20.34 19.26 17.49
C SER A 273 19.58 18.75 16.27
N GLN A 274 20.16 17.82 15.51
CA GLN A 274 19.53 17.20 14.34
C GLN A 274 18.23 16.44 14.71
N ALA A 275 18.21 15.74 15.85
CA ALA A 275 17.02 15.03 16.31
C ALA A 275 15.89 15.99 16.71
N LEU A 276 16.23 17.12 17.35
CA LEU A 276 15.28 18.18 17.72
C LEU A 276 14.76 18.93 16.49
N GLU A 277 15.65 19.29 15.57
CA GLU A 277 15.33 19.91 14.29
C GLU A 277 14.34 19.06 13.49
N TYR A 278 14.61 17.76 13.36
CA TYR A 278 13.69 16.81 12.72
C TYR A 278 12.30 16.82 13.33
N ARG A 279 12.22 16.78 14.66
CA ARG A 279 10.92 16.80 15.37
C ARG A 279 10.21 18.13 15.16
N ARG A 280 10.93 19.24 15.27
CA ARG A 280 10.40 20.58 15.01
C ARG A 280 9.87 20.67 13.59
N ASN A 281 10.66 20.30 12.59
CA ASN A 281 10.28 20.35 11.18
C ASN A 281 9.04 19.49 10.90
N ARG A 282 8.99 18.26 11.41
CA ARG A 282 7.80 17.40 11.31
C ARG A 282 6.55 18.05 11.88
N ILE A 283 6.63 18.66 13.07
CA ILE A 283 5.50 19.35 13.70
C ILE A 283 5.09 20.57 12.88
N THR A 284 6.06 21.39 12.48
CA THR A 284 5.85 22.61 11.68
C THR A 284 5.20 22.28 10.35
N MET A 285 5.71 21.29 9.61
CA MET A 285 5.16 20.88 8.32
C MET A 285 3.74 20.33 8.44
N LYS A 286 3.46 19.49 9.45
CA LYS A 286 2.08 19.03 9.70
C LYS A 286 1.13 20.17 10.03
N SER A 287 1.57 21.09 10.90
CA SER A 287 0.77 22.25 11.26
C SER A 287 0.48 23.13 10.03
N LYS A 288 1.51 23.37 9.20
CA LYS A 288 1.37 24.11 7.94
C LYS A 288 0.39 23.43 6.98
N LEU A 289 0.51 22.12 6.79
CA LEU A 289 -0.41 21.35 5.95
C LEU A 289 -1.84 21.39 6.49
N LYS A 290 -2.04 21.13 7.78
CA LYS A 290 -3.37 21.18 8.40
C LYS A 290 -4.00 22.57 8.26
N LYS A 291 -3.22 23.63 8.50
CA LYS A 291 -3.68 25.01 8.30
C LYS A 291 -4.11 25.26 6.85
N GLN A 292 -3.28 24.89 5.87
CA GLN A 292 -3.63 25.09 4.47
C GLN A 292 -4.87 24.30 4.04
N TYR A 293 -5.06 23.08 4.57
CA TYR A 293 -6.29 22.33 4.34
C TYR A 293 -7.51 23.06 4.90
N LEU A 294 -7.46 23.47 6.18
CA LEU A 294 -8.57 24.18 6.84
C LEU A 294 -8.92 25.49 6.15
N GLU A 295 -7.92 26.25 5.66
CA GLU A 295 -8.14 27.46 4.85
C GLU A 295 -8.73 27.16 3.47
N SER A 296 -8.58 25.93 2.97
CA SER A 296 -9.11 25.50 1.68
C SER A 296 -10.54 24.97 1.78
N VAL A 297 -10.96 24.53 2.97
CA VAL A 297 -12.33 24.04 3.25
C VAL A 297 -13.36 25.09 2.84
N ALA A 298 -14.36 24.64 2.09
CA ALA A 298 -15.48 25.46 1.68
C ALA A 298 -16.42 25.75 2.86
N ASP A 299 -17.11 26.88 2.79
CA ASP A 299 -18.16 27.23 3.72
C ASP A 299 -19.34 26.27 3.53
N THR A 300 -19.50 25.34 4.48
CA THR A 300 -20.45 24.23 4.35
C THR A 300 -21.91 24.68 4.38
N GLU A 301 -22.19 25.86 4.95
CA GLU A 301 -23.54 26.45 4.94
C GLU A 301 -23.96 26.91 3.53
N LYS A 302 -22.98 27.14 2.65
CA LYS A 302 -23.19 27.53 1.25
C LYS A 302 -23.23 26.34 0.30
N LEU A 303 -22.97 25.13 0.78
CA LEU A 303 -22.97 23.92 -0.04
C LEU A 303 -24.35 23.24 0.02
N SER A 304 -24.82 22.75 -1.12
CA SER A 304 -26.03 21.94 -1.18
C SER A 304 -25.67 20.45 -1.16
N PHE A 305 -26.19 19.71 -0.19
CA PHE A 305 -26.02 18.26 -0.11
C PHE A 305 -27.31 17.51 -0.49
N ASP A 306 -28.37 18.24 -0.83
CA ASP A 306 -29.66 17.71 -1.30
C ASP A 306 -29.77 17.70 -2.83
N THR A 307 -28.77 18.27 -3.51
CA THR A 307 -28.62 18.19 -4.96
C THR A 307 -27.63 17.08 -5.33
N PRO A 308 -27.69 16.54 -6.55
CA PRO A 308 -26.75 15.53 -7.02
C PRO A 308 -25.30 16.02 -6.89
N PHE A 309 -24.45 15.26 -6.19
CA PHE A 309 -23.02 15.54 -6.06
C PHE A 309 -22.19 14.25 -6.12
N ILE A 310 -20.90 14.37 -6.44
CA ILE A 310 -19.94 13.26 -6.40
C ILE A 310 -19.07 13.38 -5.16
N TYR A 311 -18.84 12.26 -4.47
CA TYR A 311 -17.95 12.23 -3.31
C TYR A 311 -16.57 11.69 -3.68
N PHE A 312 -15.51 12.43 -3.39
CA PHE A 312 -14.12 12.04 -3.63
C PHE A 312 -13.28 12.06 -2.34
N PRO A 313 -13.17 10.94 -1.60
CA PRO A 313 -12.26 10.83 -0.46
C PRO A 313 -10.80 10.79 -0.92
N LEU A 314 -9.99 11.70 -0.38
CA LEU A 314 -8.54 11.68 -0.56
C LEU A 314 -7.90 10.57 0.27
N HIS A 315 -6.86 10.00 -0.32
CA HIS A 315 -5.97 9.00 0.25
C HIS A 315 -4.94 9.65 1.18
N TYR A 316 -4.54 8.89 2.20
CA TYR A 316 -3.39 9.25 3.01
C TYR A 316 -2.12 9.16 2.16
N GLU A 317 -1.24 10.15 2.19
CA GLU A 317 0.02 10.06 1.45
C GLU A 317 1.22 10.41 2.33
N PRO A 318 2.35 9.71 2.16
CA PRO A 318 2.64 8.70 1.14
C PRO A 318 2.18 7.28 1.57
N GLU A 319 1.53 6.52 0.68
CA GLU A 319 1.08 5.14 0.96
C GLU A 319 1.13 4.24 -0.27
N ARG A 320 0.97 2.91 -0.07
CA ARG A 320 0.95 1.91 -1.16
C ARG A 320 -0.33 1.99 -1.99
N THR A 321 -1.46 2.17 -1.31
CA THR A 321 -2.81 2.20 -1.90
C THR A 321 -2.98 3.34 -2.90
N SER A 322 -2.32 4.49 -2.72
CA SER A 322 -2.20 5.48 -3.79
C SER A 322 -1.11 5.11 -4.80
N ASN A 323 0.12 4.85 -4.35
CA ASN A 323 1.25 4.53 -5.22
C ASN A 323 2.02 3.29 -4.71
N PRO A 324 1.97 2.14 -5.43
CA PRO A 324 1.65 2.01 -6.86
C PRO A 324 0.22 1.57 -7.20
N ASP A 325 -0.62 1.22 -6.23
CA ASP A 325 -1.88 0.51 -6.50
C ASP A 325 -2.87 1.38 -7.29
N GLY A 326 -2.71 2.71 -7.30
CA GLY A 326 -3.45 3.65 -8.12
C GLY A 326 -3.15 3.63 -9.62
N GLY A 327 -2.15 2.86 -10.08
CA GLY A 327 -1.85 2.68 -11.50
C GLY A 327 -1.53 4.01 -12.20
N LEU A 328 -2.27 4.33 -13.28
CA LEU A 328 -2.18 5.60 -14.00
C LEU A 328 -2.57 6.81 -13.14
N TYR A 329 -3.42 6.59 -12.13
CA TYR A 329 -3.98 7.61 -11.26
C TYR A 329 -3.38 7.57 -9.85
N TYR A 330 -2.11 7.16 -9.72
CA TYR A 330 -1.40 7.16 -8.44
C TYR A 330 -1.29 8.56 -7.80
N ASN A 331 -1.34 9.61 -8.63
CA ASN A 331 -1.42 10.99 -8.19
C ASN A 331 -2.89 11.40 -8.02
N GLN A 332 -3.22 11.83 -6.80
CA GLN A 332 -4.58 12.20 -6.43
C GLN A 332 -5.14 13.41 -7.17
N PHE A 333 -4.28 14.33 -7.62
CA PHE A 333 -4.73 15.45 -8.45
C PHE A 333 -5.14 14.96 -9.83
N ASP A 334 -4.37 14.05 -10.44
CA ASP A 334 -4.65 13.52 -11.77
C ASP A 334 -5.95 12.70 -11.78
N ALA A 335 -6.18 11.90 -10.73
CA ALA A 335 -7.44 11.19 -10.52
C ALA A 335 -8.64 12.16 -10.41
N LEU A 336 -8.51 13.24 -9.64
CA LEU A 336 -9.57 14.23 -9.47
C LEU A 336 -9.81 15.06 -10.74
N ALA A 337 -8.74 15.40 -11.47
CA ALA A 337 -8.84 16.13 -12.73
C ALA A 337 -9.54 15.28 -13.80
N ALA A 338 -9.18 14.00 -13.92
CA ALA A 338 -9.86 13.06 -14.81
C ALA A 338 -11.34 12.86 -14.42
N LEU A 339 -11.63 12.74 -13.12
CA LEU A 339 -13.01 12.70 -12.64
C LEU A 339 -13.77 13.98 -13.01
N ARG A 340 -13.14 15.13 -12.87
CA ARG A 340 -13.77 16.41 -13.15
C ARG A 340 -14.08 16.56 -14.63
N ASP A 341 -13.21 16.11 -15.51
CA ASP A 341 -13.44 16.08 -16.95
C ASP A 341 -14.62 15.16 -17.32
N PHE A 342 -14.70 13.99 -16.68
CA PHE A 342 -15.79 13.04 -16.88
C PHE A 342 -17.16 13.58 -16.40
N VAL A 343 -17.20 14.28 -15.27
CA VAL A 343 -18.45 14.75 -14.64
C VAL A 343 -18.81 16.16 -15.15
N PRO A 344 -20.07 16.46 -15.51
CA PRO A 344 -20.51 17.81 -15.90
C PRO A 344 -20.19 18.88 -14.86
N ASN A 345 -19.73 20.05 -15.29
CA ASN A 345 -19.23 21.14 -14.41
C ASN A 345 -20.29 21.65 -13.41
N GLU A 346 -21.57 21.49 -13.74
CA GLU A 346 -22.71 21.86 -12.90
C GLU A 346 -22.87 20.94 -11.69
N VAL A 347 -22.39 19.69 -11.79
CA VAL A 347 -22.43 18.72 -10.70
C VAL A 347 -21.22 18.93 -9.80
N PRO A 348 -21.42 19.27 -8.52
CA PRO A 348 -20.31 19.48 -7.59
C PRO A 348 -19.58 18.18 -7.26
N ILE A 349 -18.26 18.29 -7.11
CA ILE A 349 -17.41 17.23 -6.55
C ILE A 349 -16.96 17.66 -5.16
N TYR A 350 -17.35 16.89 -4.15
CA TYR A 350 -17.01 17.13 -2.75
C TYR A 350 -15.83 16.26 -2.35
N VAL A 351 -14.73 16.94 -2.01
CA VAL A 351 -13.44 16.33 -1.71
C VAL A 351 -13.18 16.37 -0.22
N LYS A 352 -12.84 15.24 0.40
CA LYS A 352 -12.56 15.17 1.85
C LYS A 352 -11.20 14.54 2.12
N GLU A 353 -10.37 15.22 2.92
CA GLU A 353 -9.09 14.70 3.37
C GLU A 353 -9.23 13.61 4.43
N HIS A 354 -8.30 12.65 4.43
CA HIS A 354 -8.27 11.61 5.44
C HIS A 354 -7.60 12.09 6.72
N TYR A 355 -8.21 11.87 7.89
CA TYR A 355 -7.70 12.32 9.19
C TYR A 355 -6.25 11.89 9.45
N SER A 356 -5.88 10.68 9.03
CA SER A 356 -4.52 10.14 9.20
C SER A 356 -3.42 11.01 8.58
N GLN A 357 -3.74 11.85 7.58
CA GLN A 357 -2.81 12.79 6.95
C GLN A 357 -2.13 13.70 7.96
N PHE A 358 -2.84 14.11 9.02
CA PHE A 358 -2.34 15.08 10.00
C PHE A 358 -1.98 14.46 11.36
N THR A 359 -2.24 13.16 11.57
CA THR A 359 -1.98 12.49 12.86
C THR A 359 -0.51 12.58 13.27
N ALA A 360 -0.24 12.70 14.58
CA ALA A 360 1.13 12.87 15.07
C ALA A 360 2.00 11.63 14.83
N LYS A 361 1.39 10.43 14.87
CA LYS A 361 2.10 9.14 14.72
C LYS A 361 2.57 8.85 13.31
N LEU A 362 1.82 9.23 12.28
CA LEU A 362 2.10 8.87 10.87
C LEU A 362 2.95 9.92 10.15
N HIS A 363 3.40 9.65 8.93
CA HIS A 363 4.36 10.48 8.19
C HIS A 363 3.72 11.29 7.06
N GLY A 364 2.46 11.72 7.23
CA GLY A 364 1.70 12.41 6.18
C GLY A 364 2.32 13.70 5.67
N HIS A 365 3.19 14.35 6.47
CA HIS A 365 3.87 15.57 6.04
C HIS A 365 4.84 15.39 4.87
N ARG A 366 5.20 14.13 4.57
CA ARG A 366 6.07 13.80 3.44
C ARG A 366 5.32 13.73 2.11
N GLY A 367 4.02 13.47 2.12
CA GLY A 367 3.30 13.07 0.91
C GLY A 367 2.64 14.19 0.13
N LYS A 368 2.44 15.37 0.75
CA LYS A 368 1.67 16.47 0.14
C LYS A 368 2.37 17.81 0.30
N SER A 369 2.22 18.64 -0.73
CA SER A 369 2.60 20.06 -0.70
C SER A 369 1.52 20.87 0.04
N PRO A 370 1.87 21.94 0.79
CA PRO A 370 0.90 22.88 1.33
C PRO A 370 0.02 23.56 0.28
N TYR A 371 0.45 23.58 -0.98
CA TYR A 371 -0.33 24.16 -2.09
C TYR A 371 -1.30 23.17 -2.73
N PHE A 372 -1.26 21.90 -2.35
CA PHE A 372 -2.01 20.81 -2.99
C PHE A 372 -3.52 21.09 -3.08
N TRP A 373 -4.16 21.45 -1.96
CA TRP A 373 -5.61 21.73 -1.95
C TRP A 373 -5.98 23.01 -2.69
N ARG A 374 -5.07 24.00 -2.74
CA ARG A 374 -5.28 25.23 -3.52
C ARG A 374 -5.32 24.94 -5.01
N VAL A 375 -4.44 24.07 -5.48
CA VAL A 375 -4.42 23.62 -6.89
C VAL A 375 -5.69 22.81 -7.18
N MET A 376 -6.14 21.93 -6.29
CA MET A 376 -7.40 21.21 -6.49
C MET A 376 -8.62 22.14 -6.65
N LYS A 377 -8.63 23.30 -5.96
CA LYS A 377 -9.71 24.30 -6.07
C LYS A 377 -9.71 25.08 -7.39
N THR A 378 -8.70 24.92 -8.25
CA THR A 378 -8.76 25.53 -9.59
C THR A 378 -9.68 24.76 -10.53
N LEU A 379 -10.05 23.53 -10.17
CA LEU A 379 -11.03 22.74 -10.90
C LEU A 379 -12.45 23.29 -10.67
N PRO A 380 -13.31 23.35 -11.70
CA PRO A 380 -14.65 23.90 -11.58
C PRO A 380 -15.52 23.08 -10.60
N ASN A 381 -16.23 23.79 -9.72
CA ASN A 381 -17.21 23.20 -8.81
C ASN A 381 -16.66 22.04 -7.95
N VAL A 382 -15.39 22.15 -7.54
CA VAL A 382 -14.72 21.23 -6.61
C VAL A 382 -14.60 21.90 -5.25
N HIS A 383 -15.14 21.28 -4.20
CA HIS A 383 -15.20 21.86 -2.86
C HIS A 383 -14.56 20.94 -1.83
N MET A 384 -13.64 21.50 -1.04
CA MET A 384 -12.99 20.79 0.07
C MET A 384 -13.93 20.77 1.29
N LEU A 385 -14.18 19.61 1.87
CA LEU A 385 -15.06 19.43 3.03
C LEU A 385 -14.28 19.38 4.36
N PRO A 386 -14.88 19.71 5.51
CA PRO A 386 -14.31 19.40 6.81
C PRO A 386 -14.00 17.90 7.00
N MET A 387 -12.92 17.57 7.71
CA MET A 387 -12.55 16.17 7.99
C MET A 387 -13.53 15.48 8.95
N GLU A 388 -14.23 16.27 9.75
CA GLU A 388 -15.13 15.86 10.81
C GLU A 388 -16.47 15.35 10.27
N MET A 389 -16.83 15.67 9.02
CA MET A 389 -18.03 15.15 8.38
C MET A 389 -18.02 13.62 8.34
N GLN A 390 -19.17 12.98 8.51
CA GLN A 390 -19.24 11.52 8.48
C GLN A 390 -19.17 11.01 7.04
N SER A 391 -18.20 10.13 6.73
CA SER A 391 -17.99 9.65 5.35
C SER A 391 -19.19 8.85 4.82
N LEU A 392 -19.86 8.07 5.67
CA LEU A 392 -21.03 7.27 5.26
C LEU A 392 -22.23 8.14 4.89
N GLU A 393 -22.44 9.28 5.56
CA GLU A 393 -23.47 10.25 5.18
C GLU A 393 -23.19 10.85 3.80
N LEU A 394 -21.92 11.15 3.50
CA LEU A 394 -21.51 11.63 2.17
C LEU A 394 -21.73 10.56 1.10
N ILE A 395 -21.39 9.30 1.38
CA ILE A 395 -21.62 8.15 0.49
C ILE A 395 -23.11 7.96 0.21
N LYS A 396 -23.96 8.05 1.24
CA LYS A 396 -25.40 7.83 1.13
C LYS A 396 -26.07 8.88 0.23
N ARG A 397 -25.66 10.14 0.35
CA ARG A 397 -26.26 11.27 -0.37
C ARG A 397 -25.65 11.52 -1.74
N SER A 398 -24.43 11.05 -2.01
CA SER A 398 -23.79 11.23 -3.32
C SER A 398 -24.49 10.43 -4.43
N VAL A 399 -24.30 10.85 -5.68
CA VAL A 399 -24.69 10.06 -6.86
C VAL A 399 -23.81 8.81 -6.94
N PHE A 400 -22.51 9.00 -6.76
CA PHE A 400 -21.53 7.94 -6.60
C PHE A 400 -20.31 8.42 -5.82
N THR A 401 -19.57 7.46 -5.28
CA THR A 401 -18.28 7.69 -4.64
C THR A 401 -17.16 7.35 -5.61
N ALA A 402 -16.19 8.24 -5.80
CA ALA A 402 -15.03 8.00 -6.65
C ALA A 402 -13.76 8.04 -5.80
N SER A 403 -12.93 7.01 -5.86
CA SER A 403 -11.68 6.94 -5.07
C SER A 403 -10.62 6.20 -5.85
N ILE A 404 -9.33 6.42 -5.55
CA ILE A 404 -8.25 5.68 -6.24
C ILE A 404 -8.37 4.17 -5.95
N THR A 405 -8.16 3.78 -4.70
CA THR A 405 -8.27 2.38 -4.22
C THR A 405 -8.97 2.27 -2.87
N GLY A 406 -9.66 3.33 -2.44
CA GLY A 406 -10.11 3.49 -1.06
C GLY A 406 -11.27 2.56 -0.69
N THR A 407 -11.34 2.13 0.57
CA THR A 407 -12.45 1.30 1.07
C THR A 407 -13.80 2.01 1.03
N ALA A 408 -13.84 3.34 0.91
CA ALA A 408 -15.07 4.10 0.70
C ALA A 408 -15.85 3.63 -0.54
N SER A 409 -15.17 3.15 -1.58
CA SER A 409 -15.84 2.55 -2.75
C SER A 409 -16.50 1.21 -2.41
N LEU A 410 -15.89 0.43 -1.52
CA LEU A 410 -16.48 -0.82 -1.01
C LEU A 410 -17.70 -0.56 -0.11
N GLU A 411 -17.57 0.42 0.80
CA GLU A 411 -18.65 0.86 1.69
C GLU A 411 -19.84 1.39 0.87
N SER A 412 -19.58 2.14 -0.19
CA SER A 412 -20.59 2.60 -1.15
C SER A 412 -21.32 1.44 -1.83
N ALA A 413 -20.60 0.44 -2.33
CA ALA A 413 -21.20 -0.75 -2.95
C ALA A 413 -22.10 -1.54 -1.97
N ILE A 414 -21.65 -1.75 -0.73
CA ILE A 414 -22.43 -2.39 0.34
C ILE A 414 -23.68 -1.57 0.68
N SER A 415 -23.60 -0.25 0.58
CA SER A 415 -24.72 0.67 0.81
C SER A 415 -25.70 0.75 -0.37
N GLY A 416 -25.52 -0.08 -1.41
CA GLY A 416 -26.34 -0.08 -2.62
C GLY A 416 -26.13 1.14 -3.53
N LYS A 417 -25.01 1.85 -3.35
CA LYS A 417 -24.64 3.06 -4.09
C LYS A 417 -23.54 2.76 -5.10
N LYS A 418 -23.53 3.51 -6.20
CA LYS A 418 -22.50 3.39 -7.23
C LYS A 418 -21.13 3.84 -6.69
N ALA A 419 -20.07 3.15 -7.11
CA ALA A 419 -18.70 3.54 -6.80
C ALA A 419 -17.78 3.41 -8.01
N VAL A 420 -16.79 4.28 -8.10
CA VAL A 420 -15.75 4.26 -9.14
C VAL A 420 -14.39 4.11 -8.48
N ILE A 421 -13.56 3.22 -9.02
CA ILE A 421 -12.15 3.07 -8.65
C ILE A 421 -11.24 3.40 -9.82
N PHE A 422 -10.14 4.12 -9.54
CA PHE A 422 -9.13 4.45 -10.55
C PHE A 422 -7.97 3.44 -10.58
N GLY A 423 -7.69 2.81 -9.44
CA GLY A 423 -6.60 1.85 -9.29
C GLY A 423 -7.04 0.39 -9.28
N GLN A 424 -6.16 -0.47 -8.79
CA GLN A 424 -6.41 -1.90 -8.59
C GLN A 424 -6.59 -2.19 -7.10
N THR A 425 -7.64 -2.93 -6.74
CA THR A 425 -7.92 -3.32 -5.35
C THR A 425 -8.18 -4.82 -5.24
N TRP A 426 -8.08 -5.37 -4.03
CA TRP A 426 -8.45 -6.78 -3.79
C TRP A 426 -9.94 -7.05 -4.07
N PHE A 427 -10.79 -6.01 -4.09
CA PHE A 427 -12.23 -6.07 -4.36
C PHE A 427 -12.62 -5.52 -5.75
N SER A 428 -11.68 -5.28 -6.67
CA SER A 428 -12.01 -4.92 -8.06
C SER A 428 -12.99 -5.93 -8.67
N GLY A 429 -13.98 -5.46 -9.43
CA GLY A 429 -15.07 -6.30 -9.97
C GLY A 429 -16.18 -6.65 -8.96
N CYS A 430 -16.17 -6.08 -7.76
CA CYS A 430 -17.31 -6.12 -6.85
C CYS A 430 -18.53 -5.45 -7.53
N PRO A 431 -19.74 -6.04 -7.46
CA PRO A 431 -20.94 -5.38 -7.93
C PRO A 431 -21.09 -3.98 -7.32
N ASN A 432 -21.59 -3.03 -8.10
CA ASN A 432 -21.64 -1.60 -7.77
C ASN A 432 -20.28 -0.86 -7.71
N VAL A 433 -19.18 -1.50 -8.10
CA VAL A 433 -17.86 -0.86 -8.24
C VAL A 433 -17.39 -0.96 -9.70
N TRP A 434 -17.27 0.19 -10.36
CA TRP A 434 -16.80 0.31 -11.74
C TRP A 434 -15.33 0.76 -11.77
N GLN A 435 -14.58 0.28 -12.78
CA GLN A 435 -13.27 0.81 -13.10
C GLN A 435 -13.44 2.11 -13.90
N PHE A 436 -12.70 3.17 -13.56
CA PHE A 436 -12.81 4.45 -14.25
C PHE A 436 -12.52 4.34 -15.76
N ASP A 437 -11.48 3.58 -16.12
CA ASP A 437 -11.06 3.39 -17.53
C ASP A 437 -12.08 2.63 -18.39
N ASP A 438 -13.04 1.94 -17.76
CA ASP A 438 -14.10 1.21 -18.46
C ASP A 438 -15.36 2.07 -18.68
N LEU A 439 -15.41 3.29 -18.11
CA LEU A 439 -16.55 4.20 -18.24
C LEU A 439 -16.53 4.91 -19.60
N LYS A 440 -17.69 5.00 -20.24
CA LYS A 440 -17.85 5.68 -21.54
C LYS A 440 -18.18 7.16 -21.39
N ASP A 441 -19.34 7.45 -20.80
CA ASP A 441 -19.80 8.81 -20.56
C ASP A 441 -20.62 8.89 -19.26
N TYR A 442 -20.65 10.09 -18.66
CA TYR A 442 -21.32 10.31 -17.39
C TYR A 442 -22.82 10.05 -17.45
N ALA A 443 -23.48 10.48 -18.53
CA ALA A 443 -24.94 10.43 -18.64
C ALA A 443 -25.45 8.99 -18.75
N SER A 444 -24.72 8.11 -19.43
CA SER A 444 -25.01 6.67 -19.46
C SER A 444 -24.72 6.04 -18.10
N PHE A 445 -23.56 6.32 -17.51
CA PHE A 445 -23.12 5.69 -16.26
C PHE A 445 -24.07 5.95 -15.10
N VAL A 446 -24.51 7.20 -14.90
CA VAL A 446 -25.40 7.52 -13.78
C VAL A 446 -26.77 6.84 -13.88
N LYS A 447 -27.20 6.47 -15.09
CA LYS A 447 -28.44 5.76 -15.38
C LYS A 447 -28.34 4.25 -15.19
N GLU A 448 -27.14 3.68 -15.08
CA GLU A 448 -26.99 2.25 -14.84
C GLU A 448 -27.62 1.85 -13.50
N ASP A 449 -28.29 0.71 -13.43
CA ASP A 449 -28.87 0.25 -12.17
C ASP A 449 -27.79 -0.36 -11.26
N THR A 450 -27.94 -0.12 -9.95
CA THR A 450 -27.14 -0.83 -8.96
C THR A 450 -27.68 -2.24 -8.76
N GLN A 451 -26.79 -3.17 -8.46
CA GLN A 451 -27.08 -4.55 -8.11
C GLN A 451 -27.48 -4.65 -6.63
N PRO A 452 -28.34 -5.63 -6.27
CA PRO A 452 -28.75 -5.85 -4.89
C PRO A 452 -27.57 -6.28 -4.01
N LEU A 453 -27.71 -6.08 -2.69
CA LEU A 453 -26.69 -6.46 -1.70
C LEU A 453 -26.29 -7.95 -1.78
N ASP A 454 -27.22 -8.84 -2.14
CA ASP A 454 -26.92 -10.26 -2.26
C ASP A 454 -25.90 -10.55 -3.37
N ALA A 455 -25.89 -9.78 -4.47
CA ALA A 455 -24.86 -9.90 -5.48
C ALA A 455 -23.47 -9.51 -4.94
N VAL A 456 -23.40 -8.48 -4.09
CA VAL A 456 -22.18 -8.07 -3.40
C VAL A 456 -21.69 -9.17 -2.44
N LYS A 457 -22.61 -9.80 -1.70
CA LYS A 457 -22.29 -10.96 -0.82
C LYS A 457 -21.80 -12.16 -1.62
N ASP A 458 -22.45 -12.48 -2.73
CA ASP A 458 -22.06 -13.58 -3.63
C ASP A 458 -20.67 -13.34 -4.23
N PHE A 459 -20.35 -12.10 -4.60
CA PHE A 459 -19.00 -11.73 -5.04
C PHE A 459 -17.95 -12.01 -3.95
N PHE A 460 -18.19 -11.62 -2.70
CA PHE A 460 -17.22 -11.90 -1.63
C PHE A 460 -17.11 -13.39 -1.33
N LYS A 461 -18.22 -14.11 -1.40
CA LYS A 461 -18.22 -15.57 -1.27
C LYS A 461 -17.34 -16.19 -2.35
N ASP A 462 -17.53 -15.80 -3.61
CA ASP A 462 -16.68 -16.24 -4.73
C ASP A 462 -15.21 -15.87 -4.51
N LEU A 463 -14.93 -14.64 -4.06
CA LEU A 463 -13.57 -14.19 -3.77
C LEU A 463 -12.88 -15.09 -2.73
N VAL A 464 -13.56 -15.39 -1.62
CA VAL A 464 -13.05 -16.25 -0.54
C VAL A 464 -12.87 -17.70 -1.03
N GLU A 465 -13.81 -18.23 -1.80
CA GLU A 465 -13.76 -19.62 -2.26
C GLU A 465 -12.73 -19.87 -3.38
N ASN A 466 -12.49 -18.87 -4.23
CA ASN A 466 -11.76 -19.06 -5.47
C ASN A 466 -10.42 -18.32 -5.56
N TYR A 467 -10.20 -17.26 -4.80
CA TYR A 467 -9.03 -16.39 -4.95
C TYR A 467 -8.25 -16.16 -3.65
N ALA A 468 -8.86 -16.37 -2.49
CA ALA A 468 -8.22 -16.09 -1.22
C ALA A 468 -7.11 -17.10 -0.89
N LEU A 469 -6.01 -16.57 -0.35
CA LEU A 469 -4.97 -17.29 0.38
C LEU A 469 -5.02 -16.85 1.84
N ARG A 470 -4.72 -17.75 2.78
CA ARG A 470 -4.60 -17.37 4.20
C ARG A 470 -3.49 -16.37 4.42
N GLY A 471 -3.69 -15.48 5.39
CA GLY A 471 -2.57 -14.85 6.07
C GLY A 471 -2.38 -13.38 5.75
N TYR A 472 -1.11 -12.98 5.70
CA TYR A 472 -0.71 -11.59 5.80
C TYR A 472 0.63 -11.36 5.12
N VAL A 473 0.87 -10.12 4.67
CA VAL A 473 2.04 -9.82 3.86
C VAL A 473 3.20 -9.17 4.58
N SER A 474 3.01 -8.57 5.76
CA SER A 474 4.06 -7.78 6.43
C SER A 474 4.06 -7.90 7.96
N GLN A 475 5.16 -7.48 8.59
CA GLN A 475 5.31 -7.47 10.07
C GLN A 475 4.26 -6.63 10.80
N THR A 476 3.63 -5.67 10.11
CA THR A 476 2.62 -4.80 10.72
C THR A 476 1.22 -5.41 10.63
N ASN A 477 0.99 -6.32 9.67
CA ASN A 477 -0.31 -6.95 9.48
C ASN A 477 -0.61 -7.99 10.56
N GLU A 478 0.36 -8.79 11.00
CA GLU A 478 0.12 -9.78 12.04
C GLU A 478 -0.35 -9.14 13.37
N PRO A 479 0.34 -8.13 13.94
CA PRO A 479 -0.17 -7.42 15.11
C PRO A 479 -1.52 -6.73 14.85
N TYR A 480 -1.78 -6.26 13.63
CA TYR A 480 -3.07 -5.68 13.27
C TYR A 480 -4.19 -6.71 13.41
N TRP A 481 -4.03 -7.91 12.85
CA TRP A 481 -5.01 -8.98 12.94
C TRP A 481 -5.19 -9.51 14.37
N ARG A 482 -4.09 -9.68 15.11
CA ARG A 482 -4.12 -10.08 16.54
C ARG A 482 -4.88 -9.09 17.43
N ASN A 483 -4.90 -7.81 17.07
CA ASN A 483 -5.68 -6.80 17.79
C ASN A 483 -7.14 -6.73 17.33
N LYS A 484 -7.45 -7.21 16.12
CA LYS A 484 -8.78 -7.11 15.50
C LYS A 484 -9.62 -8.37 15.71
N LEU A 485 -8.99 -9.54 15.80
CA LEU A 485 -9.63 -10.85 15.88
C LEU A 485 -9.14 -11.59 17.12
N GLU A 486 -10.06 -12.04 17.95
CA GLU A 486 -9.74 -12.83 19.16
C GLU A 486 -9.13 -14.18 18.81
N ASP A 487 -9.55 -14.76 17.68
CA ASP A 487 -9.13 -16.04 17.14
C ASP A 487 -7.99 -15.92 16.10
N ALA A 488 -7.30 -14.76 16.05
CA ALA A 488 -6.24 -14.50 15.07
C ALA A 488 -5.15 -15.59 15.04
N GLU A 489 -4.84 -16.21 16.19
CA GLU A 489 -3.82 -17.26 16.27
C GLU A 489 -4.15 -18.45 15.36
N VAL A 490 -5.43 -18.80 15.20
CA VAL A 490 -5.85 -19.94 14.36
C VAL A 490 -5.60 -19.67 12.88
N HIS A 491 -5.84 -18.43 12.43
CA HIS A 491 -5.76 -18.05 11.01
C HIS A 491 -4.37 -17.65 10.54
N LEU A 492 -3.52 -17.25 11.49
CA LEU A 492 -2.18 -16.76 11.21
C LEU A 492 -1.09 -17.83 11.40
N GLN A 493 -1.48 -19.10 11.51
CA GLN A 493 -0.54 -20.23 11.58
C GLN A 493 0.32 -20.27 10.30
N PRO A 494 1.65 -20.31 10.40
CA PRO A 494 2.53 -20.26 9.23
C PRO A 494 2.30 -21.41 8.23
N HIS A 495 2.32 -22.66 8.67
CA HIS A 495 2.29 -23.82 7.76
C HIS A 495 1.06 -23.83 6.81
N PRO A 496 -0.19 -23.59 7.28
CA PRO A 496 -1.33 -23.47 6.36
C PRO A 496 -1.24 -22.31 5.36
N ILE A 497 -0.61 -21.19 5.74
CA ILE A 497 -0.37 -20.05 4.85
C ILE A 497 0.63 -20.44 3.76
N LEU A 498 1.71 -21.11 4.14
CA LEU A 498 2.75 -21.57 3.21
C LEU A 498 2.20 -22.56 2.18
N ASP A 499 1.44 -23.56 2.63
CA ASP A 499 0.76 -24.54 1.76
C ASP A 499 -0.12 -23.84 0.70
N ASP A 500 -0.88 -22.81 1.10
CA ASP A 500 -1.74 -22.05 0.20
C ASP A 500 -0.94 -21.30 -0.86
N ILE A 501 0.16 -20.66 -0.47
CA ILE A 501 1.01 -19.90 -1.37
C ILE A 501 1.68 -20.84 -2.38
N VAL A 502 2.23 -21.97 -1.92
CA VAL A 502 2.85 -22.99 -2.79
C VAL A 502 1.82 -23.54 -3.78
N HIS A 503 0.62 -23.89 -3.30
CA HIS A 503 -0.48 -24.35 -4.15
C HIS A 503 -0.89 -23.28 -5.18
N ALA A 504 -0.97 -22.02 -4.79
CA ALA A 504 -1.30 -20.92 -5.68
C ALA A 504 -0.25 -20.73 -6.77
N LEU A 505 1.04 -20.75 -6.40
CA LEU A 505 2.16 -20.64 -7.34
C LEU A 505 2.17 -21.82 -8.32
N ASP A 506 1.86 -23.03 -7.87
CA ASP A 506 1.75 -24.23 -8.74
C ASP A 506 0.60 -24.08 -9.74
N LYS A 507 -0.59 -23.73 -9.24
CA LYS A 507 -1.78 -23.44 -10.06
C LYS A 507 -1.55 -22.34 -11.09
N GLY A 508 -0.81 -21.30 -10.72
CA GLY A 508 -0.43 -20.19 -11.61
C GLY A 508 0.73 -20.53 -12.55
N GLY A 509 1.27 -21.76 -12.50
CA GLY A 509 2.40 -22.20 -13.31
C GLY A 509 3.70 -21.44 -13.01
N PHE A 510 3.84 -20.86 -11.82
CA PHE A 510 5.06 -20.18 -11.35
C PHE A 510 6.05 -21.13 -10.69
N ILE A 511 5.64 -22.36 -10.39
CA ILE A 511 6.54 -23.45 -10.05
C ILE A 511 6.20 -24.62 -10.96
N LYS A 512 7.22 -25.35 -11.44
CA LYS A 512 6.96 -26.56 -12.22
C LYS A 512 6.44 -27.60 -11.25
N ALA A 513 5.25 -28.15 -11.52
CA ALA A 513 4.87 -29.41 -10.90
C ALA A 513 6.02 -30.39 -11.17
N ASN A 514 6.70 -30.83 -10.12
CA ASN A 514 7.55 -32.01 -10.22
C ASN A 514 6.61 -33.13 -10.66
N ALA A 515 6.59 -33.40 -11.97
CA ALA A 515 6.09 -34.66 -12.51
C ALA A 515 6.83 -35.73 -11.72
N THR A 516 6.13 -36.24 -10.73
CA THR A 516 6.71 -37.16 -9.77
C THR A 516 7.16 -38.35 -10.60
N LYS A 517 8.40 -38.79 -10.35
CA LYS A 517 8.93 -40.06 -10.79
C LYS A 517 7.91 -41.17 -10.52
N ALA A 518 7.04 -41.42 -11.48
CA ALA A 518 6.19 -42.60 -11.60
C ALA A 518 6.48 -43.26 -12.95
N LYS A 519 7.78 -43.50 -13.20
CA LYS A 519 8.26 -44.62 -14.01
C LYS A 519 9.41 -45.26 -13.25
N LYS A 520 9.05 -46.00 -12.20
CA LYS A 520 9.74 -47.22 -11.81
C LYS A 520 8.72 -48.36 -11.96
N SER A 521 9.17 -49.41 -12.64
CA SER A 521 8.59 -50.74 -12.79
C SER A 521 7.20 -50.86 -13.42
N ALA A 522 7.16 -51.08 -14.74
CA ALA A 522 7.01 -52.43 -15.31
C ALA A 522 7.58 -52.43 -16.74
#